data_AF-W6YBC7-F1
#
_entry.id   AF-W6YBC7-F1
#
_cell.length_a   1.000
_cell.length_b   1.000
_cell.length_c   1.000
_cell.angle_alpha   90.00
_cell.angle_beta   90.00
_cell.angle_gamma   90.00
#
_symmetry.space_group_name_H-M   'P 1'
#
loop_
_entity.id
_entity.type
_entity.pdbx_description
1 polymer ?
#
loop_
_entity_poly.entity_id
_entity_poly.type
_entity_poly.pdbx_seq_one_letter_code
_entity_poly.pdbx_strand_id
1 'polypeptide(L)'
;MNESLNQTTNSPTRQPSLDFSSPFFPPDPPVAPVAPTHQSSPDFSSPFLPPLASTPTPIPTPAPPPPPPPPTTTNTLNTNLQSNILTYVLQSNPLLIPTTLSRNARLTSTRINDIAHAMWNVAFTHDDPLQRACQYAAMFSPLKLAALAKLNFLPSWWFFRDLALKGLQERGWEVDDAEMEETWEEAVRWCVEVNGRKGGK
;
A
#
# COMPACT_ATOMS: atom_id res chain seq x y z
N MET A 1 0.98 8.41 64.17
CA MET A 1 1.76 7.63 63.19
C MET A 1 0.77 6.77 62.46
N ASN A 2 0.48 7.08 61.19
CA ASN A 2 -0.26 6.26 60.23
C ASN A 2 0.08 6.84 58.85
N GLU A 3 1.11 6.29 58.22
CA GLU A 3 1.58 6.65 56.89
C GLU A 3 0.62 6.09 55.84
N SER A 4 0.02 6.97 55.02
CA SER A 4 -0.75 6.58 53.85
C SER A 4 0.14 6.62 52.62
N LEU A 5 0.24 5.47 51.97
CA LEU A 5 1.04 5.17 50.79
C LEU A 5 0.35 5.74 49.54
N ASN A 6 0.69 6.95 49.12
CA ASN A 6 0.26 7.48 47.82
C ASN A 6 1.36 7.25 46.77
N GLN A 7 1.09 6.28 45.89
CA GLN A 7 1.81 6.05 44.65
C GLN A 7 1.49 7.17 43.66
N THR A 8 2.50 7.95 43.26
CA THR A 8 2.43 8.81 42.07
C THR A 8 3.29 8.16 41.00
N THR A 9 2.63 7.55 40.02
CA THR A 9 3.26 6.93 38.86
C THR A 9 3.66 8.01 37.84
N ASN A 10 4.87 7.84 37.33
CA ASN A 10 5.58 8.69 36.37
C ASN A 10 4.81 8.93 35.06
N SER A 11 4.87 10.17 34.57
CA SER A 11 4.69 10.51 33.15
C SER A 11 6.06 10.56 32.46
N PRO A 12 6.18 10.06 31.23
CA PRO A 12 7.10 10.65 30.26
C PRO A 12 6.34 11.20 29.04
N THR A 13 6.49 12.50 28.89
CA THR A 13 6.14 13.36 27.76
C THR A 13 7.06 13.11 26.56
N ARG A 14 6.50 13.30 25.36
CA ARG A 14 7.10 13.49 24.00
C ARG A 14 7.36 12.26 23.12
N GLN A 15 6.39 12.05 22.22
CA GLN A 15 6.56 11.48 20.87
C GLN A 15 7.51 12.35 20.03
N PRO A 16 8.51 11.79 19.33
CA PRO A 16 9.13 12.44 18.19
C PRO A 16 8.31 12.18 16.92
N SER A 17 8.01 13.27 16.20
CA SER A 17 7.51 13.29 14.82
C SER A 17 8.50 12.58 13.90
N LEU A 18 8.09 11.48 13.28
CA LEU A 18 8.84 10.84 12.20
C LEU A 18 8.33 11.38 10.86
N ASP A 19 8.90 12.51 10.48
CA ASP A 19 8.87 13.05 9.13
C ASP A 19 9.73 12.15 8.23
N PHE A 20 9.12 11.21 7.52
CA PHE A 20 9.79 10.47 6.44
C PHE A 20 9.44 11.12 5.10
N SER A 21 9.99 12.31 4.88
CA SER A 21 10.31 12.73 3.52
C SER A 21 11.57 11.99 3.08
N SER A 22 11.44 11.07 2.13
CA SER A 22 12.59 10.57 1.37
C SER A 22 12.24 10.39 -0.10
N PRO A 23 13.17 10.76 -1.00
CA PRO A 23 12.88 10.96 -2.42
C PRO A 23 12.78 9.62 -3.16
N PHE A 24 11.78 9.55 -4.03
CA PHE A 24 11.55 8.46 -4.97
C PHE A 24 12.63 8.47 -6.04
N PHE A 25 13.51 7.46 -6.08
CA PHE A 25 14.39 7.22 -7.23
C PHE A 25 13.63 6.38 -8.28
N PRO A 26 13.54 6.82 -9.54
CA PRO A 26 12.99 5.99 -10.60
C PRO A 26 13.96 4.85 -10.96
N PRO A 27 13.46 3.66 -11.34
CA PRO A 27 14.32 2.58 -11.84
C PRO A 27 14.86 2.89 -13.25
N ASP A 28 16.10 2.49 -13.50
CA ASP A 28 16.77 2.60 -14.79
C ASP A 28 16.03 1.84 -15.92
N PRO A 29 16.05 2.35 -17.17
CA PRO A 29 15.47 1.66 -18.31
C PRO A 29 16.25 0.39 -18.69
N PRO A 30 15.58 -0.65 -19.23
CA PRO A 30 16.22 -1.91 -19.58
C PRO A 30 17.21 -1.76 -20.75
N VAL A 31 18.42 -2.26 -20.54
CA VAL A 31 19.50 -2.35 -21.53
C VAL A 31 19.08 -3.31 -22.66
N ALA A 32 19.18 -2.83 -23.91
CA ALA A 32 18.92 -3.62 -25.11
C ALA A 32 19.96 -4.75 -25.30
N PRO A 33 19.58 -5.92 -25.86
CA PRO A 33 20.49 -7.04 -26.05
C PRO A 33 21.47 -6.76 -27.21
N VAL A 34 22.76 -6.92 -26.94
CA VAL A 34 23.86 -6.78 -27.90
C VAL A 34 23.98 -8.09 -28.70
N ALA A 35 23.92 -7.99 -30.03
CA ALA A 35 24.14 -9.11 -30.94
C ALA A 35 25.63 -9.56 -30.98
N PRO A 36 25.94 -10.84 -31.25
CA PRO A 36 27.31 -11.33 -31.26
C PRO A 36 27.92 -11.20 -32.66
N THR A 37 29.03 -10.48 -32.78
CA THR A 37 29.88 -10.52 -33.99
C THR A 37 31.29 -10.98 -33.59
N HIS A 38 31.60 -12.21 -33.97
CA HIS A 38 32.98 -12.71 -34.09
C HIS A 38 33.76 -11.86 -35.10
N GLN A 39 34.97 -11.41 -34.78
CA GLN A 39 36.18 -11.56 -35.62
C GLN A 39 37.38 -10.76 -35.08
N SER A 40 38.38 -11.51 -34.61
CA SER A 40 39.83 -11.41 -34.92
C SER A 40 40.45 -10.05 -35.32
N SER A 41 41.32 -9.55 -34.44
CA SER A 41 42.57 -8.80 -34.75
C SER A 41 43.65 -9.79 -35.24
N PRO A 42 44.80 -9.40 -35.89
CA PRO A 42 45.50 -8.12 -35.73
C PRO A 42 46.19 -7.48 -36.98
N ASP A 43 46.69 -6.26 -36.73
CA ASP A 43 48.03 -5.74 -37.07
C ASP A 43 48.30 -4.71 -38.19
N PHE A 44 49.13 -3.74 -37.78
CA PHE A 44 50.08 -2.85 -38.47
C PHE A 44 49.68 -1.66 -39.38
N SER A 45 50.30 -0.52 -38.99
CA SER A 45 50.83 0.60 -39.80
C SER A 45 50.07 1.94 -39.86
N SER A 46 50.65 2.93 -39.18
CA SER A 46 50.58 4.39 -39.48
C SER A 46 51.41 4.71 -40.74
N PRO A 47 51.44 5.94 -41.32
CA PRO A 47 50.85 7.22 -40.91
C PRO A 47 50.09 7.96 -42.06
N PHE A 48 49.44 9.10 -41.77
CA PHE A 48 49.32 10.34 -42.61
C PHE A 48 48.08 11.16 -42.20
N LEU A 49 48.30 12.39 -41.73
CA LEU A 49 47.31 13.50 -41.67
C LEU A 49 47.43 14.32 -42.97
N PRO A 50 46.39 15.03 -43.50
CA PRO A 50 45.66 16.16 -42.86
C PRO A 50 44.19 16.35 -43.42
N PRO A 51 43.52 17.52 -43.40
CA PRO A 51 43.32 18.58 -42.39
C PRO A 51 41.81 18.75 -41.98
N LEU A 52 41.55 19.70 -41.06
CA LEU A 52 40.25 20.14 -40.53
C LEU A 52 39.07 20.14 -41.53
N ALA A 53 37.96 19.52 -41.14
CA ALA A 53 36.63 19.78 -41.69
C ALA A 53 35.65 20.13 -40.56
N SER A 54 34.93 21.23 -40.78
CA SER A 54 34.12 21.99 -39.85
C SER A 54 32.97 21.21 -39.21
N THR A 55 32.79 21.38 -37.91
CA THR A 55 31.64 20.93 -37.12
C THR A 55 30.35 21.58 -37.64
N PRO A 56 29.32 20.84 -38.07
CA PRO A 56 27.99 21.41 -38.23
C PRO A 56 27.35 21.60 -36.85
N THR A 57 26.87 22.81 -36.60
CA THR A 57 26.10 23.21 -35.41
C THR A 57 24.85 22.32 -35.27
N PRO A 58 24.56 21.76 -34.09
CA PRO A 58 23.31 21.02 -33.90
C PRO A 58 22.11 21.97 -33.91
N ILE A 59 21.10 21.65 -34.71
CA ILE A 59 19.78 22.29 -34.72
C ILE A 59 19.11 21.99 -33.36
N PRO A 60 18.50 22.97 -32.68
CA PRO A 60 17.77 22.70 -31.44
C PRO A 60 16.50 21.90 -31.74
N THR A 61 16.45 20.67 -31.25
CA THR A 61 15.24 19.83 -31.22
C THR A 61 14.19 20.49 -30.32
N PRO A 62 12.93 20.64 -30.77
CA PRO A 62 11.84 21.11 -29.90
C PRO A 62 11.67 20.16 -28.71
N ALA A 63 11.50 20.71 -27.51
CA ALA A 63 11.24 19.91 -26.33
C ALA A 63 9.95 19.08 -26.51
N PRO A 64 9.94 17.80 -26.10
CA PRO A 64 8.71 16.99 -26.14
C PRO A 64 7.61 17.66 -25.30
N PRO A 65 6.35 17.57 -25.71
CA PRO A 65 5.24 18.09 -24.93
C PRO A 65 5.24 17.46 -23.53
N PRO A 66 4.88 18.22 -22.49
CA PRO A 66 4.81 17.69 -21.14
C PRO A 66 3.89 16.46 -21.10
N PRO A 67 4.25 15.41 -20.35
CA PRO A 67 3.38 14.25 -20.19
C PRO A 67 2.02 14.70 -19.63
N PRO A 68 0.92 14.05 -20.06
CA PRO A 68 -0.39 14.37 -19.54
C PRO A 68 -0.39 14.23 -18.00
N PRO A 69 -1.08 15.12 -17.28
CA PRO A 69 -1.15 15.05 -15.83
C PRO A 69 -1.70 13.68 -15.39
N PRO A 70 -1.22 13.11 -14.26
CA PRO A 70 -1.71 11.84 -13.77
C PRO A 70 -3.21 11.94 -13.48
N PRO A 71 -4.01 10.90 -13.82
CA PRO A 71 -5.45 10.96 -13.68
C PRO A 71 -5.84 11.16 -12.21
N THR A 72 -6.55 12.24 -11.92
CA THR A 72 -7.05 12.63 -10.58
C THR A 72 -8.31 11.82 -10.17
N THR A 73 -8.50 10.61 -10.71
CA THR A 73 -9.76 9.86 -10.61
C THR A 73 -9.80 8.86 -9.44
N THR A 74 -8.67 8.60 -8.79
CA THR A 74 -8.50 7.48 -7.86
C THR A 74 -9.27 7.64 -6.55
N ASN A 75 -9.49 8.85 -6.05
CA ASN A 75 -10.15 9.06 -4.75
C ASN A 75 -11.69 9.03 -4.85
N THR A 76 -12.29 9.66 -5.87
CA THR A 76 -13.76 9.74 -6.04
C THR A 76 -14.38 8.42 -6.47
N LEU A 77 -13.61 7.59 -7.18
CA LEU A 77 -14.05 6.28 -7.66
C LEU A 77 -14.03 5.23 -6.54
N ASN A 78 -13.13 5.42 -5.56
CA ASN A 78 -13.01 4.56 -4.39
C ASN A 78 -14.13 4.82 -3.37
N THR A 79 -14.49 6.09 -3.14
CA THR A 79 -15.64 6.44 -2.28
C THR A 79 -16.98 5.97 -2.84
N ASN A 80 -17.14 5.96 -4.17
CA ASN A 80 -18.31 5.35 -4.81
C ASN A 80 -18.36 3.82 -4.65
N LEU A 81 -17.21 3.14 -4.83
CA LEU A 81 -17.13 1.68 -4.60
C LEU A 81 -17.40 1.33 -3.12
N GLN A 82 -16.79 2.09 -2.20
CA GLN A 82 -17.02 2.03 -0.75
C GLN A 82 -18.51 2.07 -0.43
N SER A 83 -19.18 3.12 -0.90
CA SER A 83 -20.57 3.38 -0.57
C SER A 83 -21.48 2.31 -1.15
N ASN A 84 -21.22 1.83 -2.36
CA ASN A 84 -22.11 0.91 -3.05
C ASN A 84 -22.04 -0.51 -2.48
N ILE A 85 -20.83 -1.08 -2.31
CA ILE A 85 -20.70 -2.46 -1.83
C ILE A 85 -21.07 -2.59 -0.36
N LEU A 86 -20.60 -1.67 0.49
CA LEU A 86 -20.94 -1.74 1.90
C LEU A 86 -22.45 -1.59 2.09
N THR A 87 -23.09 -0.64 1.39
CA THR A 87 -24.55 -0.49 1.45
C THR A 87 -25.27 -1.75 0.99
N TYR A 88 -24.86 -2.31 -0.15
CA TYR A 88 -25.46 -3.52 -0.69
C TYR A 88 -25.34 -4.71 0.26
N VAL A 89 -24.16 -4.93 0.85
CA VAL A 89 -23.90 -6.03 1.79
C VAL A 89 -24.74 -5.89 3.05
N LEU A 90 -24.81 -4.69 3.61
CA LEU A 90 -25.59 -4.42 4.83
C LEU A 90 -27.09 -4.54 4.59
N GLN A 91 -27.57 -4.15 3.40
CA GLN A 91 -28.98 -4.34 3.00
C GLN A 91 -29.31 -5.82 2.77
N SER A 92 -28.42 -6.54 2.09
CA SER A 92 -28.62 -7.96 1.76
C SER A 92 -28.48 -8.87 2.97
N ASN A 93 -27.71 -8.47 3.98
CA ASN A 93 -27.42 -9.24 5.18
C ASN A 93 -27.68 -8.41 6.44
N PRO A 94 -28.95 -8.20 6.82
CA PRO A 94 -29.30 -7.37 7.96
C PRO A 94 -28.78 -7.93 9.30
N LEU A 95 -28.42 -9.21 9.34
CA LEU A 95 -27.83 -9.86 10.52
C LEU A 95 -26.39 -9.44 10.78
N LEU A 96 -25.66 -8.88 9.81
CA LEU A 96 -24.27 -8.45 10.00
C LEU A 96 -24.17 -7.27 10.97
N ILE A 97 -25.23 -6.48 11.11
CA ILE A 97 -25.31 -5.39 12.07
C ILE A 97 -26.16 -5.86 13.26
N PRO A 98 -25.74 -5.63 14.51
CA PRO A 98 -26.58 -5.89 15.67
C PRO A 98 -27.93 -5.17 15.53
N THR A 99 -29.01 -5.95 15.46
CA THR A 99 -30.39 -5.43 15.40
C THR A 99 -30.82 -4.77 16.72
N THR A 100 -30.08 -5.04 17.79
CA THR A 100 -30.30 -4.42 19.09
C THR A 100 -29.95 -2.93 19.00
N LEU A 101 -31.00 -2.10 19.05
CA LEU A 101 -31.06 -0.63 19.08
C LEU A 101 -30.20 0.07 20.15
N SER A 102 -29.20 -0.59 20.72
CA SER A 102 -28.20 0.10 21.53
C SER A 102 -27.27 0.84 20.57
N ARG A 103 -27.48 2.15 20.44
CA ARG A 103 -26.59 3.07 19.73
C ARG A 103 -25.11 2.96 20.17
N ASN A 104 -24.86 2.27 21.29
CA ASN A 104 -23.54 2.01 21.88
C ASN A 104 -23.06 0.56 21.65
N ALA A 105 -23.69 -0.20 20.74
CA ALA A 105 -23.24 -1.54 20.40
C ALA A 105 -21.94 -1.45 19.58
N ARG A 106 -20.82 -1.81 20.21
CA ARG A 106 -19.51 -1.85 19.57
C ARG A 106 -19.43 -2.99 18.56
N LEU A 107 -18.97 -2.69 17.34
CA LEU A 107 -18.61 -3.70 16.36
C LEU A 107 -17.22 -4.23 16.66
N THR A 108 -17.12 -5.50 17.03
CA THR A 108 -15.86 -6.17 17.30
C THR A 108 -15.12 -6.55 16.02
N SER A 109 -13.80 -6.81 16.12
CA SER A 109 -12.97 -7.36 15.04
C SER A 109 -13.60 -8.55 14.32
N THR A 110 -14.22 -9.49 15.05
CA THR A 110 -14.95 -10.63 14.45
C THR A 110 -16.04 -10.18 13.50
N ARG A 111 -16.87 -9.22 13.91
CA ARG A 111 -18.01 -8.75 13.11
C ARG A 111 -17.54 -7.99 11.88
N ILE A 112 -16.46 -7.23 12.01
CA ILE A 112 -15.82 -6.52 10.92
C ILE A 112 -15.26 -7.53 9.90
N ASN A 113 -14.67 -8.63 10.36
CA ASN A 113 -14.21 -9.70 9.48
C ASN A 113 -15.37 -10.36 8.72
N ASP A 114 -16.51 -10.61 9.38
CA ASP A 114 -17.70 -11.14 8.72
C ASP A 114 -18.22 -10.21 7.61
N ILE A 115 -18.25 -8.90 7.89
CA ILE A 115 -18.62 -7.88 6.90
C ILE A 115 -17.61 -7.85 5.75
N ALA A 116 -16.31 -7.86 6.05
CA ALA A 116 -15.25 -7.89 5.04
C ALA A 116 -15.36 -9.13 4.14
N HIS A 117 -15.62 -10.31 4.73
CA HIS A 117 -15.89 -11.54 3.99
C HIS A 117 -17.11 -11.43 3.09
N ALA A 118 -18.21 -10.88 3.58
CA ALA A 118 -19.42 -10.68 2.77
C ALA A 118 -19.17 -9.71 1.61
N MET A 119 -18.45 -8.61 1.85
CA MET A 119 -18.02 -7.66 0.81
C MET A 119 -17.12 -8.32 -0.23
N TRP A 120 -16.18 -9.15 0.23
CA TRP A 120 -15.27 -9.87 -0.64
C TRP A 120 -15.99 -10.92 -1.50
N ASN A 121 -16.96 -11.65 -0.94
CA ASN A 121 -17.80 -12.59 -1.69
C ASN A 121 -18.67 -11.89 -2.74
N VAL A 122 -19.26 -10.74 -2.41
CA VAL A 122 -20.00 -9.93 -3.38
C VAL A 122 -19.07 -9.44 -4.49
N ALA A 123 -17.84 -9.06 -4.15
CA ALA A 123 -16.83 -8.67 -5.13
C ALA A 123 -16.40 -9.84 -6.04
N PHE A 124 -16.41 -11.09 -5.59
CA PHE A 124 -16.19 -12.22 -6.50
C PHE A 124 -17.32 -12.44 -7.49
N THR A 125 -18.54 -12.05 -7.11
CA THR A 125 -19.72 -12.21 -7.97
C THR A 125 -19.75 -11.14 -9.07
N HIS A 126 -18.97 -10.07 -8.93
CA HIS A 126 -18.93 -8.93 -9.83
C HIS A 126 -17.47 -8.57 -10.17
N ASP A 127 -17.04 -8.73 -11.42
CA ASP A 127 -15.60 -8.64 -11.78
C ASP A 127 -14.92 -7.30 -11.41
N ASP A 128 -15.63 -6.18 -11.55
CA ASP A 128 -15.06 -4.83 -11.40
C ASP A 128 -14.59 -4.50 -9.96
N PRO A 129 -15.41 -4.70 -8.91
CA PRO A 129 -14.98 -4.53 -7.53
C PRO A 129 -13.71 -5.29 -7.12
N LEU A 130 -13.61 -6.56 -7.50
CA LEU A 130 -12.47 -7.39 -7.13
C LEU A 130 -11.22 -6.93 -7.87
N GLN A 131 -11.33 -6.61 -9.16
CA GLN A 131 -10.22 -6.08 -9.95
C GLN A 131 -9.65 -4.81 -9.30
N ARG A 132 -10.51 -3.88 -8.86
CA ARG A 132 -10.06 -2.67 -8.16
C ARG A 132 -9.39 -2.99 -6.83
N ALA A 133 -9.98 -3.89 -6.02
CA ALA A 133 -9.36 -4.31 -4.77
C ALA A 133 -7.95 -4.87 -5.00
N CYS A 134 -7.76 -5.68 -6.04
CA CYS A 134 -6.45 -6.20 -6.42
C CYS A 134 -5.48 -5.08 -6.87
N GLN A 135 -5.95 -4.10 -7.64
CA GLN A 135 -5.12 -2.94 -8.05
C GLN A 135 -4.65 -2.13 -6.84
N TYR A 136 -5.53 -1.85 -5.87
CA TYR A 136 -5.13 -1.16 -4.64
C TYR A 136 -4.18 -1.99 -3.80
N ALA A 137 -4.44 -3.28 -3.70
CA ALA A 137 -3.63 -4.18 -2.91
C ALA A 137 -2.21 -4.37 -3.49
N ALA A 138 -2.04 -4.23 -4.81
CA ALA A 138 -0.74 -4.20 -5.46
C ALA A 138 0.10 -2.95 -5.11
N MET A 139 -0.54 -1.88 -4.63
CA MET A 139 0.15 -0.67 -4.14
C MET A 139 0.54 -0.75 -2.66
N PHE A 140 0.27 -1.87 -1.97
CA PHE A 140 0.67 -2.04 -0.58
C PHE A 140 2.19 -2.09 -0.44
N SER A 141 2.69 -1.52 0.65
CA SER A 141 4.13 -1.55 0.94
C SER A 141 4.61 -3.00 1.11
N PRO A 142 5.88 -3.30 0.81
CA PRO A 142 6.43 -4.63 1.01
C PRO A 142 6.27 -5.13 2.45
N LEU A 143 6.37 -4.23 3.44
CA LEU A 143 6.14 -4.56 4.84
C LEU A 143 4.69 -4.97 5.10
N LYS A 144 3.70 -4.24 4.55
CA LYS A 144 2.28 -4.59 4.67
C LYS A 144 2.02 -5.95 4.02
N LEU A 145 2.56 -6.20 2.83
CA LEU A 145 2.43 -7.49 2.14
C LEU A 145 3.05 -8.65 2.93
N ALA A 146 4.23 -8.45 3.53
CA ALA A 146 4.88 -9.46 4.37
C ALA A 146 4.07 -9.77 5.62
N ALA A 147 3.54 -8.75 6.30
CA ALA A 147 2.68 -8.93 7.47
C ALA A 147 1.38 -9.66 7.12
N LEU A 148 0.73 -9.30 6.00
CA LEU A 148 -0.45 -10.01 5.50
C LEU A 148 -0.14 -11.48 5.19
N ALA A 149 0.99 -11.77 4.56
CA ALA A 149 1.43 -13.14 4.30
C ALA A 149 1.69 -13.91 5.61
N LYS A 150 2.28 -13.27 6.62
CA LYS A 150 2.50 -13.87 7.95
C LYS A 150 1.20 -14.22 8.66
N LEU A 151 0.15 -13.43 8.45
CA LEU A 151 -1.20 -13.64 8.98
C LEU A 151 -2.07 -14.53 8.09
N ASN A 152 -1.55 -14.98 6.93
CA ASN A 152 -2.29 -15.72 5.92
C ASN A 152 -3.55 -14.99 5.40
N PHE A 153 -3.46 -13.66 5.28
CA PHE A 153 -4.53 -12.84 4.72
C PHE A 153 -4.25 -12.44 3.27
N LEU A 154 -5.32 -12.42 2.47
CA LEU A 154 -5.25 -11.96 1.09
C LEU A 154 -5.26 -10.42 1.03
N PRO A 155 -4.39 -9.80 0.23
CA PRO A 155 -4.34 -8.34 0.11
C PRO A 155 -5.67 -7.69 -0.34
N SER A 156 -6.42 -8.34 -1.23
CA SER A 156 -7.74 -7.88 -1.66
C SER A 156 -8.81 -7.99 -0.57
N TRP A 157 -8.76 -9.04 0.27
CA TRP A 157 -9.64 -9.15 1.43
C TRP A 157 -9.34 -8.06 2.46
N TRP A 158 -8.05 -7.82 2.76
CA TRP A 158 -7.66 -6.75 3.68
C TRP A 158 -8.12 -5.38 3.19
N PHE A 159 -8.08 -5.14 1.88
CA PHE A 159 -8.65 -3.94 1.29
C PHE A 159 -10.13 -3.76 1.64
N PHE A 160 -10.96 -4.80 1.49
CA PHE A 160 -12.38 -4.74 1.86
C PHE A 160 -12.61 -4.56 3.36
N ARG A 161 -11.70 -5.08 4.18
CA ARG A 161 -11.72 -4.87 5.63
C ARG A 161 -11.46 -3.41 6.02
N ASP A 162 -10.39 -2.81 5.48
CA ASP A 162 -10.09 -1.39 5.62
C ASP A 162 -11.28 -0.53 5.11
N LEU A 163 -11.96 -1.01 4.06
CA LEU A 163 -13.16 -0.42 3.48
C LEU A 163 -14.35 -0.42 4.46
N ALA A 164 -14.60 -1.58 5.07
CA ALA A 164 -15.68 -1.79 6.02
C ALA A 164 -15.47 -0.91 7.25
N LEU A 165 -14.28 -0.90 7.83
CA LEU A 165 -13.92 -0.07 8.98
C LEU A 165 -14.26 1.40 8.76
N LYS A 166 -13.76 1.98 7.67
CA LYS A 166 -14.00 3.39 7.31
C LYS A 166 -15.49 3.67 7.12
N GLY A 167 -16.16 2.83 6.32
CA GLY A 167 -17.58 3.05 6.02
C GLY A 167 -18.51 2.83 7.23
N LEU A 168 -18.11 2.02 8.21
CA LEU A 168 -18.83 1.85 9.47
C LEU A 168 -18.64 3.07 10.39
N GLN A 169 -17.40 3.56 10.52
CA GLN A 169 -17.08 4.77 11.28
C GLN A 169 -17.79 6.01 10.72
N GLU A 170 -17.80 6.18 9.39
CA GLU A 170 -18.51 7.27 8.71
C GLU A 170 -20.03 7.25 8.96
N ARG A 171 -20.60 6.06 9.20
CA ARG A 171 -22.02 5.88 9.55
C ARG A 171 -22.30 6.04 11.05
N GLY A 172 -21.29 6.37 11.85
CA GLY A 172 -21.41 6.60 13.28
C GLY A 172 -21.42 5.33 14.14
N TRP A 173 -20.94 4.20 13.61
CA TRP A 173 -20.76 2.99 14.43
C TRP A 173 -19.49 3.10 15.28
N GLU A 174 -19.60 2.69 16.55
CA GLU A 174 -18.43 2.49 17.40
C GLU A 174 -17.76 1.18 17.00
N VAL A 175 -16.52 1.26 16.54
CA VAL A 175 -15.75 0.12 16.04
C VAL A 175 -14.67 -0.20 17.06
N ASP A 176 -14.67 -1.43 17.57
CA ASP A 176 -13.67 -1.98 18.47
C ASP A 176 -12.83 -3.00 17.70
N ASP A 177 -11.68 -2.55 17.20
CA ASP A 177 -10.78 -3.37 16.38
C ASP A 177 -9.46 -3.75 17.08
N ALA A 178 -9.43 -3.65 18.41
CA ALA A 178 -8.21 -3.81 19.20
C ALA A 178 -7.55 -5.19 19.01
N GLU A 179 -8.34 -6.26 18.91
CA GLU A 179 -7.82 -7.63 18.72
C GLU A 179 -7.07 -7.78 17.39
N MET A 180 -7.63 -7.25 16.29
CA MET A 180 -6.95 -7.29 15.00
C MET A 180 -5.75 -6.35 14.97
N GLU A 181 -5.85 -5.18 15.61
CA GLU A 181 -4.73 -4.23 15.69
C GLU A 181 -3.53 -4.83 16.42
N GLU A 182 -3.76 -5.50 17.57
CA GLU A 182 -2.72 -6.23 18.30
C GLU A 182 -2.07 -7.31 17.43
N THR A 183 -2.90 -8.13 16.78
CA THR A 183 -2.45 -9.20 15.86
C THR A 183 -1.63 -8.63 14.69
N TRP A 184 -2.07 -7.49 14.15
CA TRP A 184 -1.39 -6.78 13.08
C TRP A 184 -0.03 -6.24 13.51
N GLU A 185 0.04 -5.58 14.66
CA GLU A 185 1.28 -5.04 15.22
C GLU A 185 2.31 -6.14 15.51
N GLU A 186 1.87 -7.28 16.05
CA GLU A 186 2.74 -8.43 16.27
C GLU A 186 3.34 -8.94 14.96
N ALA A 187 2.52 -9.09 13.91
CA ALA A 187 2.99 -9.52 12.60
C ALA A 187 3.96 -8.54 11.95
N VAL A 188 3.69 -7.23 12.05
CA VAL A 188 4.59 -6.18 11.55
C VAL A 188 5.92 -6.20 12.29
N ARG A 189 5.89 -6.28 13.63
CA ARG A 189 7.08 -6.34 14.48
C ARG A 189 7.95 -7.54 14.09
N TRP A 190 7.34 -8.71 13.92
CA TRP A 190 8.04 -9.92 13.46
C TRP A 190 8.68 -9.72 12.09
N CYS A 191 7.98 -9.10 11.14
CA CYS A 191 8.52 -8.85 9.79
C CYS A 191 9.72 -7.91 9.82
N VAL A 192 9.68 -6.86 10.65
CA VAL A 192 10.80 -5.92 10.83
C VAL A 192 12.03 -6.65 11.40
N GLU A 193 11.83 -7.50 12.40
CA GLU A 193 12.93 -8.26 13.01
C GLU A 193 13.58 -9.24 12.02
N VAL A 194 12.77 -9.98 11.25
CA VAL A 194 13.27 -10.93 10.26
C VAL A 194 14.00 -10.23 9.11
N ASN A 195 13.49 -9.08 8.65
CA ASN A 195 14.14 -8.30 7.59
C ASN A 195 15.43 -7.63 8.08
N GLY A 196 15.47 -7.13 9.33
CA GLY A 196 16.67 -6.56 9.94
C GLY A 196 17.82 -7.58 10.05
N ARG A 197 17.50 -8.86 10.30
CA ARG A 197 18.51 -9.94 10.33
C ARG A 197 19.07 -10.30 8.96
N LYS A 198 18.37 -10.00 7.86
CA LYS A 198 18.82 -10.30 6.48
C LYS A 198 19.77 -9.25 5.89
N GLY A 199 19.70 -8.00 6.34
CA GLY A 199 20.55 -6.90 5.84
C GLY A 199 21.91 -6.75 6.53
N GLY A 200 22.21 -7.58 7.54
CA GLY A 200 23.44 -7.52 8.35
C GLY A 200 24.50 -8.57 8.00
N LYS A 201 24.51 -9.09 6.77
CA LYS A 201 25.56 -10.01 6.28
C LYS A 201 26.25 -9.43 5.06
#